data_AF-A0A7D5MRG1-F1
#
_entry.id   AF-A0A7D5MRG1-F1
#
_cell.length_a   1.000
_cell.length_b   1.000
_cell.length_c   1.000
_cell.angle_alpha   90.00
_cell.angle_beta   90.00
_cell.angle_gamma   90.00
#
_symmetry.space_group_name_H-M   'P 1'
#
loop_
_entity.id
_entity.type
_entity.pdbx_description
1 polymer ?
#
loop_
_entity_poly.entity_id
_entity_poly.type
_entity_poly.pdbx_seq_one_letter_code
_entity_poly.pdbx_strand_id
1 'polypeptide(L)'
;MKDIKNAETNPLLKQHMFDTYECAEAAFQHIKWIYISMERPGLPILSDLAMEQFRSADGEKAFQLSRALDQQFPNTYHSQWQNGLRDQVMWMILNIKFKNPALKTLLNSTGESFLIEHNNRPGKDKHWSDNHDGSGDNALGLMLMAIRAGQTQMPIVTDQHKQMNRQKLSQVNQFISQYSIFKIII
;
A
#
# COMPACT_ATOMS: atom_id res chain seq x y z
N MET A 1 2.59 3.62 16.48
CA MET A 1 1.79 4.78 16.95
C MET A 1 2.63 6.05 17.21
N LYS A 2 3.96 5.96 17.43
CA LYS A 2 4.83 7.14 17.58
C LYS A 2 5.15 7.84 16.24
N ASP A 3 5.15 7.13 15.12
CA ASP A 3 5.63 7.69 13.84
C ASP A 3 4.58 8.49 13.04
N ILE A 4 3.28 8.12 13.08
CA ILE A 4 2.22 8.94 12.47
C ILE A 4 2.10 10.31 13.15
N LYS A 5 2.28 10.39 14.47
CA LYS A 5 2.30 11.68 15.20
C LYS A 5 3.46 12.58 14.78
N ASN A 6 4.54 12.00 14.24
CA ASN A 6 5.65 12.75 13.67
C ASN A 6 5.35 13.25 12.24
N ALA A 7 4.49 12.56 11.47
CA ALA A 7 4.13 13.00 10.12
C ALA A 7 3.25 14.27 10.11
N GLU A 8 2.35 14.42 11.08
CA GLU A 8 1.52 15.63 11.24
C GLU A 8 2.31 16.84 11.76
N THR A 9 3.44 16.60 12.43
CA THR A 9 4.29 17.63 13.02
C THR A 9 5.54 17.95 12.19
N ASN A 10 5.94 17.08 11.27
CA ASN A 10 7.05 17.31 10.35
C ASN A 10 6.57 18.15 9.14
N PRO A 11 7.07 19.38 8.95
CA PRO A 11 6.59 20.29 7.91
C PRO A 11 6.78 19.73 6.48
N LEU A 12 7.82 18.94 6.27
CA LEU A 12 8.17 18.38 4.96
C LEU A 12 7.24 17.23 4.58
N LEU A 13 6.94 16.34 5.54
CA LEU A 13 5.90 15.32 5.35
C LEU A 13 4.54 16.00 5.16
N LYS A 14 4.19 16.98 5.98
CA LYS A 14 2.93 17.72 5.84
C LYS A 14 2.77 18.38 4.48
N GLN A 15 3.83 18.94 3.90
CA GLN A 15 3.78 19.55 2.57
C GLN A 15 3.40 18.53 1.49
N HIS A 16 4.06 17.36 1.48
CA HIS A 16 3.92 16.40 0.37
C HIS A 16 2.83 15.35 0.60
N MET A 17 2.46 15.07 1.84
CA MET A 17 1.47 14.06 2.20
C MET A 17 0.04 14.49 1.83
N PHE A 18 -0.19 15.79 1.69
CA PHE A 18 -1.47 16.37 1.28
C PHE A 18 -1.46 16.92 -0.15
N ASP A 19 -0.41 16.66 -0.92
CA ASP A 19 -0.39 16.94 -2.35
C ASP A 19 -1.45 16.07 -3.07
N THR A 20 -1.91 16.54 -4.23
CA THR A 20 -2.74 15.74 -5.13
C THR A 20 -1.85 14.79 -5.93
N TYR A 21 -2.25 13.52 -5.99
CA TYR A 21 -1.61 12.47 -6.78
C TYR A 21 -2.61 11.85 -7.74
N GLU A 22 -2.15 11.45 -8.92
CA GLU A 22 -2.96 10.70 -9.90
C GLU A 22 -3.43 9.35 -9.34
N CYS A 23 -2.59 8.66 -8.56
CA CYS A 23 -2.94 7.37 -7.99
C CYS A 23 -2.30 7.08 -6.62
N ALA A 24 -2.78 6.02 -5.97
CA ALA A 24 -2.27 5.61 -4.66
C ALA A 24 -0.81 5.13 -4.71
N GLU A 25 -0.40 4.46 -5.80
CA GLU A 25 0.97 3.99 -5.99
C GLU A 25 1.95 5.17 -6.10
N ALA A 26 1.59 6.21 -6.86
CA ALA A 26 2.32 7.46 -6.93
C ALA A 26 2.53 8.11 -5.55
N ALA A 27 1.45 8.26 -4.78
CA ALA A 27 1.54 8.79 -3.42
C ALA A 27 2.43 7.91 -2.52
N PHE A 28 2.27 6.59 -2.59
CA PHE A 28 2.99 5.64 -1.76
C PHE A 28 4.50 5.65 -2.04
N GLN A 29 4.89 5.63 -3.32
CA GLN A 29 6.30 5.68 -3.71
C GLN A 29 6.93 7.05 -3.42
N HIS A 30 6.21 8.15 -3.63
CA HIS A 30 6.73 9.46 -3.29
C HIS A 30 7.01 9.60 -1.78
N ILE A 31 6.03 9.21 -0.96
CA ILE A 31 6.15 9.25 0.51
C ILE A 31 7.26 8.31 0.99
N LYS A 32 7.44 7.12 0.39
CA LYS A 32 8.59 6.22 0.65
C LYS A 32 9.91 7.00 0.54
N TRP A 33 10.11 7.70 -0.58
CA TRP A 33 11.35 8.42 -0.84
C TRP A 33 11.55 9.67 0.01
N ILE A 34 10.46 10.32 0.43
CA ILE A 34 10.52 11.40 1.42
C ILE A 34 11.00 10.87 2.77
N TYR A 35 10.49 9.75 3.25
CA TYR A 35 11.00 9.15 4.49
C TYR A 35 12.48 8.78 4.35
N ILE A 36 12.89 8.17 3.24
CA ILE A 36 14.30 7.82 3.00
C ILE A 36 15.19 9.07 3.04
N SER A 37 14.77 10.19 2.45
CA SER A 37 15.56 11.42 2.44
C SER A 37 15.72 12.02 3.84
N MET A 38 14.72 11.88 4.71
CA MET A 38 14.80 12.30 6.11
C MET A 38 15.85 11.50 6.92
N GLU A 39 16.01 10.20 6.64
CA GLU A 39 17.07 9.38 7.24
C GLU A 39 18.44 9.55 6.55
N ARG A 40 18.48 10.22 5.39
CA ARG A 40 19.68 10.42 4.56
C ARG A 40 19.79 11.88 4.07
N PRO A 41 19.84 12.88 4.97
CA PRO A 41 19.78 14.30 4.59
C PRO A 41 20.96 14.78 3.75
N GLY A 42 22.07 14.01 3.69
CA GLY A 42 23.23 14.33 2.85
C GLY A 42 23.10 13.90 1.38
N LEU A 43 22.03 13.21 0.99
CA LEU A 43 21.79 12.79 -0.38
C LEU A 43 20.83 13.76 -1.08
N PRO A 44 21.05 14.09 -2.37
CA PRO A 44 20.22 15.04 -3.13
C PRO A 44 18.89 14.41 -3.61
N ILE A 45 18.25 13.58 -2.78
CA ILE A 45 17.05 12.82 -3.16
C ILE A 45 15.89 13.76 -3.48
N LEU A 46 15.61 14.74 -2.61
CA LEU A 46 14.46 15.64 -2.77
C LEU A 46 14.57 16.55 -4.00
N SER A 47 15.79 16.82 -4.46
CA SER A 47 16.07 17.61 -5.67
C SER A 47 16.12 16.76 -6.94
N ASP A 48 15.92 15.45 -6.84
CA ASP A 48 15.94 14.58 -8.00
C ASP A 48 14.68 14.79 -8.87
N LEU A 49 14.87 14.82 -10.19
CA LEU A 49 13.78 15.02 -11.15
C LEU A 49 12.69 13.94 -11.03
N ALA A 50 13.03 12.72 -10.61
CA ALA A 50 12.05 11.67 -10.38
C ALA A 50 11.08 12.01 -9.24
N MET A 51 11.53 12.76 -8.22
CA MET A 51 10.67 13.19 -7.11
C MET A 51 9.56 14.13 -7.59
N GLU A 52 9.88 15.03 -8.53
CA GLU A 52 8.91 15.98 -9.09
C GLU A 52 7.83 15.28 -9.94
N GLN A 53 8.17 14.14 -10.54
CA GLN A 53 7.30 13.40 -11.46
C GLN A 53 6.27 12.50 -10.77
N PHE A 54 6.43 12.18 -9.48
CA PHE A 54 5.52 11.24 -8.83
C PHE A 54 4.07 11.70 -8.84
N ARG A 55 3.79 12.99 -8.64
CA ARG A 55 2.40 13.48 -8.52
C ARG A 55 1.54 13.20 -9.74
N SER A 56 2.10 13.31 -10.93
CA SER A 56 1.42 13.07 -12.21
C SER A 56 1.63 11.66 -12.77
N ALA A 57 2.31 10.78 -12.05
CA ALA A 57 2.59 9.43 -12.52
C ALA A 57 1.38 8.50 -12.32
N ASP A 58 1.09 7.68 -13.33
CA ASP A 58 0.28 6.48 -13.14
C ASP A 58 1.02 5.43 -12.31
N GLY A 59 0.35 4.30 -12.02
CA GLY A 59 0.92 3.28 -11.14
C GLY A 59 2.21 2.66 -11.68
N GLU A 60 2.26 2.36 -12.97
CA GLU A 60 3.44 1.75 -13.58
C GLU A 60 4.61 2.74 -13.62
N LYS A 61 4.35 3.99 -14.01
CA LYS A 61 5.37 5.04 -14.03
C LYS A 61 5.90 5.34 -12.63
N ALA A 62 5.05 5.41 -11.61
CA ALA A 62 5.46 5.63 -10.23
C ALA A 62 6.38 4.50 -9.74
N PHE A 63 6.02 3.25 -10.04
CA PHE A 63 6.87 2.10 -9.73
C PHE A 63 8.24 2.21 -10.41
N GLN A 64 8.28 2.54 -11.70
CA GLN A 64 9.52 2.73 -12.45
C GLN A 64 10.40 3.87 -11.91
N LEU A 65 9.80 5.00 -11.54
CA LEU A 65 10.51 6.12 -10.91
C LEU A 65 11.15 5.69 -9.58
N SER A 66 10.42 4.95 -8.74
CA SER A 66 10.96 4.43 -7.48
C SER A 66 12.14 3.47 -7.72
N ARG A 67 12.06 2.64 -8.76
CA ARG A 67 13.16 1.74 -9.15
C ARG A 67 14.38 2.48 -9.69
N ALA A 68 14.20 3.57 -10.43
CA ALA A 68 15.30 4.42 -10.89
C ALA A 68 16.02 5.06 -9.70
N LEU A 69 15.26 5.60 -8.73
CA LEU A 69 15.82 6.13 -7.49
C LEU A 69 16.54 5.04 -6.68
N ASP A 70 16.01 3.82 -6.59
CA ASP A 70 16.68 2.69 -5.89
C ASP A 70 18.04 2.38 -6.56
N GLN A 71 18.16 2.54 -7.88
CA GLN A 71 19.42 2.32 -8.62
C GLN A 71 20.41 3.48 -8.43
N GLN A 72 19.91 4.72 -8.43
CA GLN A 72 20.72 5.92 -8.28
C GLN A 72 21.23 6.11 -6.84
N PHE A 73 20.42 5.75 -5.86
CA PHE A 73 20.72 5.81 -4.44
C PHE A 73 20.71 4.39 -3.85
N PRO A 74 21.71 3.55 -4.16
CA PRO A 74 21.73 2.17 -3.68
C PRO A 74 21.90 2.13 -2.15
N ASN A 75 21.37 1.07 -1.53
CA ASN A 75 21.42 0.85 -0.09
C ASN A 75 20.74 1.94 0.77
N THR A 76 19.86 2.74 0.17
CA THR A 76 19.03 3.70 0.92
C THR A 76 17.67 3.09 1.22
N TYR A 77 17.54 2.54 2.42
CA TYR A 77 16.27 2.04 2.95
C TYR A 77 15.96 2.76 4.25
N HIS A 78 14.70 3.14 4.45
CA HIS A 78 14.25 3.68 5.72
C HIS A 78 14.12 2.55 6.74
N SER A 79 14.74 2.68 7.91
CA SER A 79 14.88 1.62 8.92
C SER A 79 13.54 1.03 9.39
N GLN A 80 12.50 1.86 9.46
CA GLN A 80 11.15 1.45 9.88
C GLN A 80 10.22 1.04 8.72
N TRP A 81 10.66 1.12 7.46
CA TRP A 81 9.77 0.94 6.31
C TRP A 81 9.02 -0.38 6.35
N GLN A 82 9.76 -1.49 6.51
CA GLN A 82 9.19 -2.83 6.62
C GLN A 82 8.64 -3.14 8.02
N ASN A 83 9.01 -2.35 9.03
CA ASN A 83 8.56 -2.50 10.42
C ASN A 83 7.27 -1.68 10.70
N GLY A 84 6.35 -1.69 9.74
CA GLY A 84 5.01 -1.11 9.88
C GLY A 84 4.87 0.36 9.44
N LEU A 85 5.95 1.07 9.07
CA LEU A 85 5.79 2.42 8.51
C LEU A 85 5.09 2.38 7.15
N ARG A 86 5.43 1.42 6.28
CA ARG A 86 4.74 1.25 4.98
C ARG A 86 3.24 1.01 5.15
N ASP A 87 2.86 0.28 6.20
CA ASP A 87 1.46 -0.05 6.50
C ASP A 87 0.70 1.19 6.93
N GLN A 88 1.32 2.00 7.79
CA GLN A 88 0.79 3.29 8.23
C GLN A 88 0.60 4.26 7.05
N VAL A 89 1.58 4.34 6.14
CA VAL A 89 1.52 5.18 4.94
C VAL A 89 0.38 4.73 4.02
N MET A 90 0.29 3.43 3.71
CA MET A 90 -0.78 2.90 2.87
C MET A 90 -2.16 3.10 3.50
N TRP A 91 -2.30 2.84 4.81
CA TRP A 91 -3.55 3.06 5.54
C TRP A 91 -4.05 4.50 5.39
N MET A 92 -3.16 5.48 5.55
CA MET A 92 -3.49 6.88 5.40
C MET A 92 -3.88 7.23 3.96
N ILE A 93 -3.13 6.77 2.97
CA ILE A 93 -3.44 6.99 1.54
C ILE A 93 -4.82 6.43 1.20
N LEU A 94 -5.14 5.21 1.65
CA LEU A 94 -6.44 4.59 1.41
C LEU A 94 -7.56 5.38 2.10
N ASN A 95 -7.35 5.84 3.33
CA ASN A 95 -8.34 6.67 4.03
C ASN A 95 -8.63 7.97 3.29
N ILE A 96 -7.61 8.61 2.67
CA ILE A 96 -7.82 9.79 1.83
C ILE A 96 -8.54 9.41 0.54
N LYS A 97 -8.07 8.36 -0.17
CA LYS A 97 -8.64 7.88 -1.44
C LYS A 97 -10.14 7.59 -1.31
N PHE A 98 -10.55 6.90 -0.25
CA PHE A 98 -11.95 6.53 -0.01
C PHE A 98 -12.79 7.61 0.70
N LYS A 99 -12.27 8.85 0.88
CA LYS A 99 -13.12 10.02 1.11
C LYS A 99 -13.88 10.43 -0.16
N ASN A 100 -13.41 10.04 -1.34
CA ASN A 100 -14.15 10.22 -2.59
C ASN A 100 -15.46 9.40 -2.54
N PRO A 101 -16.65 10.03 -2.63
CA PRO A 101 -17.93 9.34 -2.52
C PRO A 101 -18.15 8.25 -3.57
N ALA A 102 -17.65 8.44 -4.79
CA ALA A 102 -17.78 7.46 -5.87
C ALA A 102 -17.00 6.18 -5.55
N LEU A 103 -15.74 6.33 -5.12
CA LEU A 103 -14.90 5.20 -4.71
C LEU A 103 -15.45 4.52 -3.44
N LYS A 104 -15.95 5.29 -2.48
CA LYS A 104 -16.58 4.74 -1.28
C LYS A 104 -17.81 3.91 -1.62
N THR A 105 -18.63 4.38 -2.57
CA THR A 105 -19.79 3.64 -3.08
C THR A 105 -19.37 2.31 -3.72
N LEU A 106 -18.33 2.33 -4.56
CA LEU A 106 -17.78 1.11 -5.17
C LEU A 106 -17.21 0.14 -4.13
N LEU A 107 -16.55 0.63 -3.09
CA LEU A 107 -16.07 -0.23 -2.01
C LEU A 107 -17.23 -0.85 -1.24
N ASN A 108 -18.27 -0.07 -0.93
CA ASN A 108 -19.44 -0.56 -0.22
C ASN A 108 -20.25 -1.57 -1.05
N SER A 109 -20.28 -1.44 -2.38
CA SER A 109 -21.01 -2.37 -3.25
C SER A 109 -20.41 -3.78 -3.25
N THR A 110 -19.18 -3.95 -2.76
CA THR A 110 -18.58 -5.27 -2.55
C THR A 110 -19.27 -6.08 -1.42
N GLY A 111 -20.12 -5.44 -0.60
CA GLY A 111 -20.90 -6.10 0.44
C GLY A 111 -20.04 -6.86 1.45
N GLU A 112 -20.39 -8.10 1.74
CA GLU A 112 -19.63 -8.98 2.65
C GLU A 112 -18.50 -9.75 1.96
N SER A 113 -18.21 -9.44 0.69
CA SER A 113 -17.17 -10.14 -0.07
C SER A 113 -15.81 -9.97 0.61
N PHE A 114 -15.04 -11.05 0.60
CA PHE A 114 -13.66 -11.04 1.05
C PHE A 114 -12.77 -10.51 -0.07
N LEU A 115 -12.15 -9.35 0.16
CA LEU A 115 -11.34 -8.67 -0.86
C LEU A 115 -9.93 -9.22 -0.89
N ILE A 116 -9.46 -9.61 -2.08
CA ILE A 116 -8.14 -10.18 -2.29
C ILE A 116 -7.43 -9.38 -3.38
N GLU A 117 -6.24 -8.88 -3.05
CA GLU A 117 -5.28 -8.45 -4.05
C GLU A 117 -4.56 -9.70 -4.57
N HIS A 118 -4.76 -10.03 -5.85
CA HIS A 118 -4.24 -11.27 -6.43
C HIS A 118 -3.06 -11.02 -7.36
N ASN A 119 -1.95 -11.70 -7.12
CA ASN A 119 -0.80 -11.64 -8.03
C ASN A 119 -0.96 -12.58 -9.22
N ASN A 120 -0.56 -12.11 -10.41
CA ASN A 120 -0.52 -12.95 -11.61
C ASN A 120 0.56 -14.04 -11.57
N ARG A 121 1.57 -13.92 -10.70
CA ARG A 121 2.62 -14.91 -10.47
C ARG A 121 3.14 -14.89 -9.03
N PRO A 122 3.67 -16.01 -8.51
CA PRO A 122 4.28 -16.05 -7.18
C PRO A 122 5.47 -15.10 -7.04
N GLY A 123 5.70 -14.62 -5.83
CA GLY A 123 6.89 -13.86 -5.44
C GLY A 123 6.90 -12.38 -5.84
N LYS A 124 5.86 -11.88 -6.55
CA LYS A 124 5.77 -10.47 -6.94
C LYS A 124 5.59 -9.56 -5.73
N ASP A 125 4.64 -9.89 -4.86
CA ASP A 125 4.38 -9.17 -3.62
C ASP A 125 3.70 -10.08 -2.59
N LYS A 126 4.39 -10.42 -1.51
CA LYS A 126 3.82 -11.27 -0.46
C LYS A 126 3.03 -10.50 0.59
N HIS A 127 3.26 -9.20 0.73
CA HIS A 127 2.71 -8.43 1.84
C HIS A 127 1.35 -7.83 1.47
N TRP A 128 1.25 -7.17 0.33
CA TRP A 128 0.01 -6.51 -0.07
C TRP A 128 -1.02 -7.49 -0.65
N SER A 129 -0.56 -8.61 -1.20
CA SER A 129 -1.38 -9.56 -1.97
C SER A 129 -1.47 -10.95 -1.33
N ASP A 130 -2.20 -11.86 -1.97
CA ASP A 130 -2.22 -13.29 -1.68
C ASP A 130 -1.00 -14.09 -2.16
N ASN A 131 -0.02 -13.44 -2.80
CA ASN A 131 1.15 -14.07 -3.41
C ASN A 131 0.83 -15.08 -4.54
N HIS A 132 -0.33 -14.95 -5.21
CA HIS A 132 -0.85 -15.88 -6.24
C HIS A 132 -1.36 -17.21 -5.70
N ASP A 133 -0.71 -17.77 -4.69
CA ASP A 133 -0.96 -19.11 -4.14
C ASP A 133 -1.67 -19.09 -2.77
N GLY A 134 -1.97 -17.90 -2.25
CA GLY A 134 -2.59 -17.73 -0.93
C GLY A 134 -1.57 -17.71 0.22
N SER A 135 -0.27 -17.78 -0.07
CA SER A 135 0.77 -17.69 0.94
C SER A 135 1.03 -16.25 1.39
N GLY A 136 0.43 -15.26 0.75
CA GLY A 136 0.61 -13.84 1.06
C GLY A 136 -0.25 -13.36 2.24
N ASP A 137 0.04 -12.14 2.70
CA ASP A 137 -0.62 -11.51 3.84
C ASP A 137 -1.90 -10.76 3.46
N ASN A 138 -2.15 -10.49 2.17
CA ASN A 138 -3.32 -9.76 1.66
C ASN A 138 -3.62 -8.47 2.47
N ALA A 139 -2.57 -7.75 2.89
CA ALA A 139 -2.73 -6.60 3.78
C ALA A 139 -3.58 -5.49 3.15
N LEU A 140 -3.52 -5.31 1.83
CA LEU A 140 -4.30 -4.33 1.11
C LEU A 140 -5.81 -4.65 1.20
N GLY A 141 -6.19 -5.89 0.90
CA GLY A 141 -7.58 -6.35 1.01
C GLY A 141 -8.15 -6.18 2.42
N LEU A 142 -7.36 -6.51 3.45
CA LEU A 142 -7.74 -6.31 4.85
C LEU A 142 -7.98 -4.83 5.20
N MET A 143 -7.10 -3.93 4.77
CA MET A 143 -7.29 -2.48 4.99
C MET A 143 -8.53 -1.95 4.28
N LEU A 144 -8.81 -2.39 3.05
CA LEU A 144 -10.01 -2.02 2.31
C LEU A 144 -11.29 -2.48 3.02
N MET A 145 -11.30 -3.71 3.54
CA MET A 145 -12.43 -4.22 4.33
C MET A 145 -12.62 -3.46 5.65
N ALA A 146 -11.54 -3.06 6.32
CA ALA A 146 -11.61 -2.21 7.51
C ALA A 146 -12.20 -0.83 7.20
N ILE A 147 -11.78 -0.20 6.08
CA ILE A 147 -12.35 1.06 5.61
C ILE A 147 -13.83 0.89 5.25
N ARG A 148 -14.22 -0.21 4.58
CA ARG A 148 -15.61 -0.54 4.27
C ARG A 148 -16.46 -0.60 5.55
N ALA A 149 -15.96 -1.27 6.58
CA ALA A 149 -16.59 -1.37 7.91
C ALA A 149 -16.59 -0.05 8.72
N GLY A 150 -16.02 1.04 8.20
CA GLY A 150 -16.00 2.34 8.86
C GLY A 150 -14.97 2.45 9.99
N GLN A 151 -13.96 1.58 10.02
CA GLN A 151 -12.90 1.65 11.01
C GLN A 151 -12.02 2.89 10.79
N THR A 152 -11.74 3.62 11.85
CA THR A 152 -10.89 4.82 11.84
C THR A 152 -9.43 4.50 12.16
N GLN A 153 -9.16 3.34 12.76
CA GLN A 153 -7.83 2.89 13.11
C GLN A 153 -7.37 1.79 12.15
N MET A 154 -6.07 1.78 11.86
CA MET A 154 -5.46 0.73 11.06
C MET A 154 -5.70 -0.63 11.73
N PRO A 155 -6.16 -1.66 11.00
CA PRO A 155 -6.38 -2.97 11.57
C PRO A 155 -5.08 -3.52 12.17
N ILE A 156 -5.13 -3.90 13.45
CA ILE A 156 -4.00 -4.55 14.11
C ILE A 156 -3.92 -5.97 13.57
N VAL A 157 -2.95 -6.21 12.70
CA VAL A 157 -2.70 -7.56 12.17
C VAL A 157 -1.91 -8.36 13.20
N THR A 158 -2.63 -9.07 14.06
CA THR A 158 -2.06 -10.04 15.01
C THR A 158 -1.70 -11.33 14.27
N ASP A 159 -0.89 -12.20 14.89
CA ASP A 159 -0.57 -13.50 14.30
C ASP A 159 -1.82 -14.38 14.10
N GLN A 160 -2.81 -14.27 14.98
CA GLN A 160 -4.12 -14.90 14.82
C GLN A 160 -4.85 -14.37 13.58
N HIS A 161 -4.86 -13.05 13.36
CA HIS A 161 -5.45 -12.46 12.15
C HIS A 161 -4.73 -12.94 10.89
N LYS A 162 -3.40 -13.02 10.90
CA LYS A 162 -2.62 -13.58 9.78
C LYS A 162 -2.99 -15.04 9.51
N GLN A 163 -3.17 -15.84 10.56
CA GLN A 163 -3.55 -17.23 10.42
C GLN A 163 -4.97 -17.39 9.86
N MET A 164 -5.94 -16.65 10.38
CA MET A 164 -7.32 -16.63 9.85
C MET A 164 -7.35 -16.15 8.40
N ASN A 165 -6.56 -15.14 8.06
CA ASN A 165 -6.44 -14.62 6.71
C ASN A 165 -5.87 -15.69 5.76
N ARG A 166 -4.79 -16.37 6.15
CA ARG A 166 -4.23 -17.50 5.38
C ARG A 166 -5.24 -18.64 5.21
N GLN A 167 -6.02 -18.96 6.23
CA GLN A 167 -7.09 -19.96 6.13
C GLN A 167 -8.16 -19.54 5.10
N LYS A 168 -8.61 -18.29 5.14
CA LYS A 168 -9.55 -17.76 4.15
C LYS A 168 -8.97 -17.78 2.74
N LEU A 169 -7.71 -17.35 2.56
CA LEU A 169 -7.02 -17.40 1.26
C LEU A 169 -6.92 -18.84 0.73
N SER A 170 -6.59 -19.79 1.58
CA SER A 170 -6.56 -21.21 1.22
C SER A 170 -7.92 -21.73 0.79
N GLN A 171 -9.00 -21.37 1.49
CA GLN A 171 -10.37 -21.74 1.11
C GLN A 171 -10.78 -21.12 -0.23
N VAL A 172 -10.46 -19.83 -0.46
CA VAL A 172 -10.75 -19.17 -1.74
C VAL A 172 -9.97 -19.81 -2.87
N ASN A 173 -8.68 -20.11 -2.68
CA ASN A 173 -7.88 -20.78 -3.72
C ASN A 173 -8.35 -22.19 -4.01
N GLN A 174 -8.77 -22.94 -2.98
CA GLN A 174 -9.39 -24.25 -3.17
C GLN A 174 -10.67 -24.12 -4.01
N PHE A 175 -11.54 -23.15 -3.68
CA PHE A 175 -12.75 -22.88 -4.45
C PHE A 175 -12.44 -22.49 -5.90
N ILE A 176 -11.51 -21.56 -6.16
CA ILE A 176 -11.10 -21.17 -7.51
C ILE A 176 -10.58 -22.39 -8.29
N SER A 177 -9.74 -23.23 -7.67
CA SER A 177 -9.19 -24.43 -8.29
C SER A 177 -10.25 -25.48 -8.63
N GLN A 178 -11.30 -25.57 -7.81
CA GLN A 178 -12.37 -26.56 -7.95
C GLN A 178 -13.39 -26.18 -9.03
N TYR A 179 -13.61 -24.88 -9.27
CA TYR A 179 -14.72 -24.40 -10.11
C TYR A 179 -14.28 -23.71 -11.41
N SER A 180 -12.99 -23.56 -11.71
CA SER A 180 -12.48 -22.87 -12.93
C SER A 180 -13.12 -21.48 -13.16
N ILE A 181 -13.46 -20.77 -12.08
CA ILE A 181 -14.16 -19.48 -12.17
C ILE A 181 -13.14 -18.38 -12.48
N PHE A 182 -13.47 -17.54 -13.48
CA PHE A 182 -12.69 -16.38 -13.90
C PHE A 182 -12.35 -15.48 -12.70
N LYS A 183 -11.05 -15.27 -12.48
CA LYS A 183 -10.50 -14.31 -11.51
C LYS A 183 -10.98 -12.91 -11.91
N ILE A 184 -11.80 -12.28 -11.09
CA ILE A 184 -12.02 -10.82 -11.19
C ILE A 184 -10.76 -10.19 -10.62
N ILE A 185 -9.86 -9.81 -11.52
CA ILE A 185 -8.68 -8.98 -11.23
C ILE A 185 -9.24 -7.56 -11.07
N ILE A 186 -9.12 -7.00 -9.86
CA ILE A 186 -9.30 -5.56 -9.62
C ILE A 186 -7.95 -4.87 -9.83
#